data_AF-A0A952EXD5-F1
#
_entry.id   AF-A0A952EXD5-F1
#
_cell.length_a   1.000
_cell.length_b   1.000
_cell.length_c   1.000
_cell.angle_alpha   90.00
_cell.angle_beta   90.00
_cell.angle_gamma   90.00
#
_symmetry.space_group_name_H-M   'P 1'
#
loop_
_entity.id
_entity.type
_entity.pdbx_description
1 polymer ?
#
loop_
_entity_poly.entity_id
_entity_poly.type
_entity_poly.pdbx_seq_one_letter_code
_entity_poly.pdbx_strand_id
1 'polypeptide(L)'
;MTTTVLAYIPSPSQGVWHVGPVPLRAYALFIIVGIVVALVLGDRRWVARGGQPGVIYDVALWAVPFGLIGGRLYHVITDWRTYFGDDGAGLAGALRIWDGGLGIWGAVALGGVGAWIGCRQHGIPLPAFGDAIAPGIILAQAIGRMGNYFNQELYGRPTTLPWGLEIYERRDAAGALDTL
;
A
#
# COMPACT_ATOMS: atom_id res chain seq x y z
N MET A 1 -5.87 -40.25 -4.78
CA MET A 1 -4.40 -40.13 -4.72
C MET A 1 -4.06 -39.25 -3.54
N THR A 2 -3.24 -39.74 -2.61
CA THR A 2 -2.77 -38.96 -1.45
C THR A 2 -1.60 -38.10 -1.92
N THR A 3 -1.76 -36.78 -1.93
CA THR A 3 -0.68 -35.88 -2.36
C THR A 3 0.24 -35.60 -1.16
N THR A 4 1.48 -36.06 -1.22
CA THR A 4 2.49 -35.79 -0.18
C THR A 4 3.15 -34.45 -0.46
N VAL A 5 2.92 -33.46 0.41
CA VAL A 5 3.63 -32.17 0.39
C VAL A 5 4.94 -32.33 1.14
N LEU A 6 6.07 -32.08 0.47
CA LEU A 6 7.41 -32.28 1.04
C LEU A 6 7.91 -31.10 1.88
N ALA A 7 7.49 -29.88 1.55
CA ALA A 7 7.84 -28.65 2.24
C ALA A 7 6.86 -27.52 1.85
N TYR A 8 6.80 -26.46 2.66
CA TYR A 8 6.06 -25.25 2.36
C TYR A 8 6.64 -24.06 3.15
N ILE A 9 6.32 -22.85 2.72
CA ILE A 9 6.63 -21.60 3.43
C ILE A 9 5.45 -21.31 4.37
N PRO A 10 5.63 -21.20 5.69
CA PRO A 10 4.53 -20.88 6.60
C PRO A 10 4.11 -19.42 6.42
N SER A 11 2.82 -19.12 6.53
CA SER A 11 2.35 -17.74 6.67
C SER A 11 2.36 -17.29 8.13
N PRO A 12 2.47 -15.97 8.40
CA PRO A 12 2.42 -15.46 9.76
C PRO A 12 1.01 -15.66 10.36
N SER A 13 0.96 -16.23 11.56
CA SER A 13 -0.29 -16.46 12.30
C SER A 13 -0.98 -15.16 12.73
N GLN A 14 -0.24 -14.05 12.84
CA GLN A 14 -0.74 -12.73 13.19
C GLN A 14 -0.16 -11.64 12.26
N GLY A 15 -1.00 -10.70 11.85
CA GLY A 15 -0.61 -9.52 11.07
C GLY A 15 -0.83 -8.18 11.80
N VAL A 16 -1.40 -8.21 13.00
CA VAL A 16 -1.76 -7.04 13.81
C VAL A 16 -1.25 -7.22 15.23
N TRP A 17 -0.55 -6.20 15.76
CA TRP A 17 -0.16 -6.11 17.16
C TRP A 17 -0.85 -4.92 17.80
N HIS A 18 -1.40 -5.08 19.00
CA HIS A 18 -2.07 -3.99 19.69
C HIS A 18 -1.11 -3.30 20.66
N VAL A 19 -0.84 -2.01 20.44
CA VAL A 19 -0.13 -1.15 21.40
C VAL A 19 -1.16 -0.25 22.06
N GLY A 20 -1.71 -0.73 23.17
CA GLY A 20 -2.88 -0.12 23.79
C GLY A 20 -4.08 -0.13 22.83
N PRO A 21 -4.77 1.01 22.61
CA PRO A 21 -5.91 1.08 21.69
C PRO A 21 -5.51 1.14 20.20
N VAL A 22 -4.21 1.19 19.88
CA VAL A 22 -3.72 1.39 18.52
C VAL A 22 -3.34 0.05 17.89
N PRO A 23 -4.05 -0.41 16.84
CA PRO A 23 -3.66 -1.61 16.10
C PRO A 23 -2.48 -1.28 15.15
N LEU A 24 -1.30 -1.82 15.44
CA LEU A 24 -0.15 -1.82 14.55
C LEU A 24 -0.29 -2.94 13.52
N ARG A 25 -0.61 -2.57 12.29
CA ARG A 25 -0.74 -3.51 11.17
C ARG A 25 0.60 -3.67 10.46
N ALA A 26 1.09 -4.91 10.31
CA ALA A 26 2.29 -5.23 9.55
C ALA A 26 2.24 -4.62 8.15
N TYR A 27 1.09 -4.75 7.48
CA TYR A 27 0.85 -4.17 6.16
C TYR A 27 1.16 -2.67 6.10
N ALA A 28 0.62 -1.88 7.03
CA ALA A 28 0.85 -0.45 7.09
C ALA A 28 2.33 -0.11 7.32
N LEU A 29 3.01 -0.89 8.18
CA LEU A 29 4.44 -0.72 8.43
C LEU A 29 5.28 -0.93 7.16
N PHE A 30 5.03 -2.01 6.41
CA PHE A 30 5.75 -2.28 5.17
C PHE A 30 5.49 -1.21 4.09
N ILE A 31 4.26 -0.68 4.01
CA ILE A 31 3.96 0.44 3.10
C ILE A 31 4.75 1.69 3.50
N ILE A 32 4.78 2.04 4.80
CA ILE A 32 5.55 3.20 5.29
C ILE A 32 7.04 3.02 5.01
N VAL A 33 7.60 1.84 5.30
CA VAL A 33 9.00 1.52 5.00
C VAL A 33 9.26 1.64 3.49
N GLY A 34 8.36 1.13 2.66
CA GLY A 34 8.45 1.25 1.20
C GLY A 34 8.49 2.72 0.75
N ILE A 35 7.62 3.58 1.29
CA ILE A 35 7.60 5.02 1.01
C ILE A 35 8.94 5.66 1.40
N VAL A 36 9.42 5.42 2.62
CA VAL A 36 10.70 5.98 3.10
C VAL A 36 11.85 5.56 2.20
N VAL A 37 11.91 4.27 1.84
CA VAL A 37 12.95 3.75 0.93
C VAL A 37 12.86 4.39 -0.45
N ALA A 38 11.66 4.58 -1.00
CA ALA A 38 11.47 5.25 -2.29
C ALA A 38 11.94 6.71 -2.25
N LEU A 39 11.65 7.43 -1.18
CA LEU A 39 12.06 8.83 -1.01
C LEU A 39 13.58 8.96 -0.85
N VAL A 40 14.18 8.16 0.03
CA VAL A 40 15.64 8.19 0.26
C VAL A 40 16.41 7.81 -1.00
N LEU A 41 15.97 6.76 -1.71
CA LEU A 41 16.61 6.36 -2.96
C LEU A 41 16.39 7.39 -4.07
N GLY A 42 15.17 7.93 -4.17
CA GLY A 42 14.81 8.96 -5.13
C GLY A 42 15.65 10.23 -4.94
N ASP A 43 15.78 10.71 -3.71
CA ASP A 43 16.57 11.89 -3.36
C ASP A 43 18.06 11.68 -3.66
N ARG A 44 18.63 10.53 -3.27
CA ARG A 44 20.01 10.17 -3.63
C ARG A 44 20.25 10.18 -5.14
N ARG A 45 19.31 9.65 -5.91
CA ARG A 45 19.39 9.62 -7.38
C ARG A 45 19.20 11.01 -7.99
N TRP A 46 18.35 11.83 -7.39
CA TRP A 46 18.13 13.21 -7.81
C TRP A 46 19.38 14.06 -7.61
N VAL A 47 19.99 13.97 -6.43
CA VAL A 47 21.25 14.66 -6.11
C VAL A 47 22.39 14.19 -7.02
N ALA A 48 22.49 12.89 -7.28
CA ALA A 48 23.48 12.35 -8.22
C ALA A 48 23.33 12.87 -9.66
N ARG A 49 22.17 13.42 -10.02
CA ARG A 49 21.89 14.06 -11.32
C ARG A 49 22.06 15.59 -11.29
N GLY A 50 22.59 16.15 -10.21
CA GLY A 50 22.76 17.59 -10.03
C GLY A 50 21.53 18.31 -9.46
N GLY A 51 20.53 17.56 -9.00
CA GLY A 51 19.36 18.10 -8.32
C GLY A 51 19.68 18.58 -6.89
N GLN A 52 18.90 19.54 -6.40
CA GLN A 52 19.00 19.99 -5.02
C GLN A 52 18.50 18.90 -4.05
N PRO A 53 19.25 18.56 -2.99
CA PRO A 53 18.76 17.67 -1.93
C PRO A 53 17.49 18.22 -1.29
N GLY A 54 16.55 17.37 -0.91
CA GLY A 54 15.32 17.81 -0.24
C GLY A 54 14.11 17.87 -1.18
N VAL A 55 14.33 18.24 -2.45
CA VAL A 55 13.25 18.47 -3.43
C VAL A 55 12.33 17.25 -3.60
N ILE A 56 12.88 16.03 -3.52
CA ILE A 56 12.05 14.81 -3.62
C ILE A 56 11.05 14.71 -2.47
N TYR A 57 11.45 15.10 -1.25
CA TYR A 57 10.56 15.12 -0.09
C TYR A 57 9.52 16.23 -0.23
N ASP A 58 9.90 17.41 -0.74
CA ASP A 58 8.97 18.52 -0.96
C ASP A 58 7.90 18.17 -2.00
N VAL A 59 8.27 17.46 -3.07
CA VAL A 59 7.29 16.93 -4.04
C VAL A 59 6.42 15.86 -3.40
N ALA A 60 6.96 15.02 -2.53
CA ALA A 60 6.20 13.98 -1.82
C ALA A 60 5.15 14.56 -0.86
N LEU A 61 5.39 15.74 -0.28
CA LEU A 61 4.39 16.47 0.53
C LEU A 61 3.14 16.83 -0.25
N TRP A 62 3.22 16.93 -1.59
CA TRP A 62 2.05 17.07 -2.46
C TRP A 62 1.53 15.73 -2.95
N ALA A 63 2.43 14.84 -3.42
CA ALA A 63 2.04 13.58 -4.05
C ALA A 63 1.31 12.63 -3.07
N VAL A 64 1.76 12.53 -1.81
CA VAL A 64 1.20 11.57 -0.85
C VAL A 64 -0.23 11.96 -0.42
N PRO A 65 -0.52 13.20 0.01
CA PRO A 65 -1.89 13.59 0.36
C PRO A 65 -2.86 13.49 -0.82
N PHE A 66 -2.44 13.93 -2.01
CA PHE A 66 -3.26 13.80 -3.21
C PHE A 66 -3.52 12.34 -3.56
N GLY A 67 -2.51 11.46 -3.43
CA GLY A 67 -2.68 10.03 -3.62
C GLY A 67 -3.67 9.41 -2.63
N LEU A 68 -3.61 9.80 -1.36
CA LEU A 68 -4.56 9.32 -0.34
C LEU A 68 -6.00 9.75 -0.68
N ILE A 69 -6.19 11.02 -1.04
CA ILE A 69 -7.49 11.56 -1.46
C ILE A 69 -7.99 10.84 -2.70
N GLY A 70 -7.13 10.63 -3.70
CA GLY A 70 -7.50 9.98 -4.95
C GLY A 70 -7.86 8.53 -4.76
N GLY A 71 -7.10 7.81 -3.93
CA GLY A 71 -7.39 6.42 -3.60
C GLY A 71 -8.74 6.29 -2.92
N ARG A 72 -9.06 7.20 -2.00
CA ARG A 72 -10.36 7.20 -1.33
C ARG A 72 -11.49 7.53 -2.30
N LEU A 73 -11.33 8.59 -3.11
CA LEU A 73 -12.32 9.01 -4.08
C LEU A 73 -12.64 7.88 -5.08
N TYR A 74 -11.61 7.23 -5.61
CA TYR A 74 -11.79 6.11 -6.54
C TYR A 74 -12.58 4.98 -5.91
N HIS A 75 -12.22 4.57 -4.69
CA HIS A 75 -12.93 3.50 -3.98
C HIS A 75 -14.41 3.85 -3.71
N VAL A 76 -14.69 5.10 -3.30
CA VAL A 76 -16.07 5.55 -3.08
C VAL A 76 -16.88 5.56 -4.39
N ILE A 77 -16.25 5.90 -5.51
CA ILE A 77 -16.90 5.87 -6.83
C ILE A 77 -17.17 4.44 -7.28
N THR A 78 -16.22 3.53 -7.12
CA THR A 78 -16.38 2.13 -7.57
C THR A 78 -17.33 1.33 -6.68
N ASP A 79 -17.28 1.56 -5.37
CA ASP A 79 -18.07 0.86 -4.36
C ASP A 79 -19.21 1.74 -3.80
N TRP A 80 -19.79 2.61 -4.64
CA TRP A 80 -20.74 3.64 -4.23
C TRP A 80 -21.96 3.09 -3.48
N ARG A 81 -22.41 1.88 -3.80
CA ARG A 81 -23.56 1.23 -3.14
C ARG A 81 -23.30 0.95 -1.66
N THR A 82 -22.05 0.68 -1.27
CA THR A 82 -21.66 0.46 0.13
C THR A 82 -21.80 1.74 0.97
N TYR A 83 -21.77 2.91 0.32
CA TYR A 83 -21.87 4.21 0.98
C TYR A 83 -23.26 4.84 0.85
N PHE A 84 -23.92 4.71 -0.30
CA PHE A 84 -25.16 5.42 -0.62
C PHE A 84 -26.33 4.50 -1.01
N GLY A 85 -26.21 3.20 -0.75
CA GLY A 85 -27.35 2.27 -0.79
C GLY A 85 -28.25 2.38 0.43
N ASP A 86 -29.31 1.57 0.48
CA ASP A 86 -30.37 1.64 1.50
C ASP A 86 -29.84 1.51 2.95
N ASP A 87 -28.78 0.72 3.16
CA ASP A 87 -28.07 0.54 4.44
C ASP A 87 -26.62 1.10 4.39
N GLY A 88 -26.36 2.05 3.50
CA GLY A 88 -25.01 2.58 3.26
C GLY A 88 -24.45 3.40 4.42
N ALA A 89 -23.12 3.40 4.57
CA ALA A 89 -22.43 4.15 5.64
C ALA A 89 -22.50 5.69 5.50
N GLY A 90 -23.13 6.20 4.43
CA GLY A 90 -23.32 7.61 4.14
C GLY A 90 -22.02 8.37 3.84
N LEU A 91 -22.15 9.70 3.75
CA LEU A 91 -21.01 10.60 3.49
C LEU A 91 -19.96 10.51 4.60
N ALA A 92 -20.38 10.35 5.85
CA ALA A 92 -19.47 10.16 6.97
C ALA A 92 -18.61 8.91 6.76
N GLY A 93 -19.21 7.77 6.38
CA GLY A 93 -18.50 6.57 5.97
C GLY A 93 -17.53 6.81 4.81
N ALA A 94 -17.97 7.52 3.77
CA ALA A 94 -17.13 7.83 2.62
C ALA A 94 -15.87 8.64 2.95
N LEU A 95 -15.85 9.41 4.05
CA LEU A 95 -14.66 10.18 4.48
C LEU A 95 -13.74 9.41 5.44
N ARG A 96 -14.21 8.29 6.02
CA ARG A 96 -13.44 7.48 6.98
C ARG A 96 -12.35 6.67 6.29
N ILE A 97 -11.22 7.32 6.01
CA ILE A 97 -10.03 6.68 5.41
C ILE A 97 -9.40 5.58 6.29
N TRP A 98 -9.67 5.60 7.59
CA TRP A 98 -9.15 4.61 8.55
C TRP A 98 -9.91 3.29 8.56
N ASP A 99 -11.09 3.23 7.93
CA ASP A 99 -11.82 1.97 7.74
C ASP A 99 -11.25 1.13 6.59
N GLY A 100 -10.19 1.62 5.91
CA GLY A 100 -9.64 1.00 4.72
C GLY A 100 -10.34 1.47 3.44
N GLY A 101 -10.18 0.72 2.34
CA GLY A 101 -10.81 1.06 1.06
C GLY A 101 -10.12 2.21 0.34
N LEU A 102 -8.93 1.95 -0.20
CA LEU A 102 -8.17 2.87 -1.05
C LEU A 102 -7.89 2.20 -2.39
N GLY A 103 -8.37 2.80 -3.48
CA GLY A 103 -8.14 2.32 -4.83
C GLY A 103 -6.79 2.78 -5.39
N ILE A 104 -5.95 1.83 -5.84
CA ILE A 104 -4.62 2.15 -6.37
C ILE A 104 -4.66 3.09 -7.59
N TRP A 105 -5.66 2.93 -8.47
CA TRP A 105 -5.78 3.76 -9.67
C TRP A 105 -6.04 5.23 -9.35
N GLY A 106 -6.91 5.49 -8.37
CA GLY A 106 -7.15 6.85 -7.87
C GLY A 106 -5.91 7.44 -7.21
N ALA A 107 -5.19 6.63 -6.43
CA ALA A 107 -3.97 7.06 -5.77
C ALA A 107 -2.85 7.41 -6.76
N VAL A 108 -2.67 6.62 -7.82
CA VAL A 108 -1.70 6.90 -8.88
C VAL A 108 -2.09 8.17 -9.66
N ALA A 109 -3.37 8.31 -10.03
CA ALA A 109 -3.84 9.45 -10.81
C ALA A 109 -3.66 10.77 -10.05
N LEU A 110 -4.25 10.91 -8.86
CA LEU A 110 -4.10 12.16 -8.09
C LEU A 110 -2.70 12.30 -7.48
N GLY A 111 -2.03 11.21 -7.11
CA GLY A 111 -0.63 11.27 -6.69
C GLY A 111 0.28 11.85 -7.77
N GLY A 112 0.04 11.50 -9.04
CA GLY A 112 0.71 12.11 -10.19
C GLY A 112 0.40 13.61 -10.35
N VAL A 113 -0.85 14.02 -10.10
CA VAL A 113 -1.23 15.45 -10.05
C VAL A 113 -0.50 16.18 -8.93
N GLY A 114 -0.42 15.60 -7.73
CA GLY A 114 0.34 16.16 -6.61
C GLY A 114 1.84 16.27 -6.95
N ALA A 115 2.42 15.23 -7.54
CA ALA A 115 3.81 15.26 -8.01
C ALA A 115 4.04 16.36 -9.06
N TRP A 116 3.10 16.55 -9.99
CA TRP A 116 3.15 17.62 -10.98
C TRP A 116 3.12 19.02 -10.35
N ILE A 117 2.25 19.25 -9.36
CA ILE A 117 2.19 20.50 -8.60
C ILE A 117 3.52 20.75 -7.87
N GLY A 118 4.03 19.76 -7.13
CA GLY A 118 5.31 19.87 -6.42
C GLY A 118 6.47 20.14 -7.38
N CYS A 119 6.50 19.46 -8.53
CA CYS A 119 7.51 19.69 -9.57
C CYS A 119 7.45 21.11 -10.13
N ARG A 120 6.24 21.61 -10.42
CA ARG A 120 6.02 22.99 -10.92
C ARG A 120 6.51 24.04 -9.93
N GLN A 121 6.30 23.84 -8.63
CA GLN A 121 6.78 24.76 -7.59
C GLN A 121 8.32 24.85 -7.52
N HIS A 122 9.01 23.77 -7.86
CA HIS A 122 10.47 23.71 -7.86
C HIS A 122 11.09 23.96 -9.25
N GLY A 123 10.27 24.25 -10.27
CA GLY A 123 10.75 24.45 -11.64
C GLY A 123 11.36 23.21 -12.29
N ILE A 124 11.04 22.00 -11.80
CA ILE A 124 11.61 20.75 -12.29
C ILE A 124 10.67 20.06 -13.30
N PRO A 125 11.21 19.45 -14.38
CA PRO A 125 10.39 18.70 -15.31
C PRO A 125 9.95 17.36 -14.70
N LEU A 126 8.64 17.10 -14.72
CA LEU A 126 8.03 15.88 -14.17
C LEU A 126 8.67 14.57 -14.68
N PRO A 127 9.05 14.42 -15.98
CA PRO A 127 9.74 13.22 -16.44
C PRO A 127 11.08 12.98 -15.75
N ALA A 128 11.88 14.03 -15.53
CA ALA A 128 13.18 13.88 -14.86
C ALA A 128 13.02 13.46 -13.38
N PHE A 129 12.00 14.00 -12.71
CA PHE A 129 11.58 13.56 -11.39
C PHE A 129 11.16 12.08 -11.41
N GLY A 130 10.28 11.71 -12.34
CA GLY A 130 9.84 10.33 -12.55
C GLY A 130 10.99 9.35 -12.74
N ASP A 131 11.95 9.68 -13.59
CA ASP A 131 13.15 8.86 -13.84
C ASP A 131 14.04 8.70 -12.60
N ALA A 132 14.01 9.68 -11.67
CA ALA A 132 14.78 9.61 -10.44
C ALA A 132 14.12 8.66 -9.45
N ILE A 133 12.79 8.77 -9.30
CA ILE A 133 12.03 7.99 -8.30
C ILE A 133 11.60 6.60 -8.78
N ALA A 134 11.58 6.33 -10.08
CA ALA A 134 11.08 5.06 -10.63
C ALA A 134 11.70 3.80 -9.98
N PRO A 135 13.02 3.71 -9.75
CA PRO A 135 13.60 2.57 -9.04
C PRO A 135 13.12 2.48 -7.58
N GLY A 136 12.92 3.63 -6.93
CA GLY A 136 12.35 3.71 -5.59
C GLY A 136 10.93 3.17 -5.52
N ILE A 137 10.08 3.50 -6.51
CA ILE A 137 8.71 3.01 -6.61
C ILE A 137 8.68 1.48 -6.72
N ILE A 138 9.51 0.89 -7.59
CA ILE A 138 9.57 -0.57 -7.77
C ILE A 138 9.98 -1.25 -6.46
N LEU A 139 10.99 -0.71 -5.78
CA LEU A 139 11.44 -1.24 -4.49
C LEU A 139 10.37 -1.11 -3.41
N ALA A 140 9.65 0.03 -3.37
CA ALA A 140 8.51 0.20 -2.47
C ALA A 140 7.40 -0.82 -2.73
N GLN A 141 7.10 -1.13 -4.00
CA GLN A 141 6.15 -2.19 -4.34
C GLN A 141 6.61 -3.56 -3.84
N ALA A 142 7.89 -3.90 -4.02
CA ALA A 142 8.46 -5.16 -3.52
C ALA A 142 8.38 -5.26 -1.99
N ILE A 143 8.70 -4.18 -1.27
CA ILE A 143 8.55 -4.11 0.19
C ILE A 143 7.08 -4.24 0.60
N GLY A 144 6.17 -3.57 -0.12
CA GLY A 144 4.73 -3.66 0.11
C GLY A 144 4.17 -5.09 -0.04
N ARG A 145 4.76 -5.91 -0.93
CA ARG A 145 4.38 -7.34 -1.06
C ARG A 145 4.63 -8.14 0.20
N MET A 146 5.64 -7.77 1.00
CA MET A 146 5.84 -8.38 2.31
C MET A 146 4.67 -8.06 3.25
N GLY A 147 4.08 -6.87 3.14
CA GLY A 147 2.83 -6.54 3.82
C GLY A 147 1.70 -7.50 3.45
N ASN A 148 1.52 -7.82 2.16
CA ASN A 148 0.51 -8.78 1.71
C ASN A 148 0.76 -10.19 2.27
N TYR A 149 2.02 -10.59 2.42
CA TYR A 149 2.39 -11.87 3.05
C TYR A 149 1.93 -11.95 4.52
N PHE A 150 2.11 -10.89 5.31
CA PHE A 150 1.60 -10.83 6.69
C PHE A 150 0.06 -10.73 6.75
N ASN A 151 -0.54 -10.02 5.80
CA ASN A 151 -1.99 -9.92 5.68
C ASN A 151 -2.64 -11.16 5.05
N GLN A 152 -1.83 -12.12 4.59
CA GLN A 152 -2.29 -13.29 3.83
C GLN A 152 -3.26 -12.91 2.72
N GLU A 153 -2.89 -11.97 1.87
CA GLU A 153 -3.71 -11.52 0.73
C GLU A 153 -2.90 -11.53 -0.58
N LEU A 154 -3.58 -11.48 -1.71
CA LEU A 154 -2.96 -11.44 -3.05
C LEU A 154 -1.97 -12.58 -3.34
N TYR A 155 -2.19 -13.75 -2.73
CA TYR A 155 -1.42 -14.96 -3.01
C TYR A 155 -1.83 -15.63 -4.33
N GLY A 156 -0.95 -16.51 -4.82
CA GLY A 156 -1.10 -17.19 -6.09
C GLY A 156 -2.11 -18.35 -6.06
N ARG A 157 -2.13 -19.13 -7.14
CA ARG A 157 -2.97 -20.34 -7.24
C ARG A 157 -2.47 -21.43 -6.29
N PRO A 158 -3.35 -22.35 -5.85
CA PRO A 158 -2.96 -23.52 -5.08
C PRO A 158 -1.84 -24.31 -5.78
N THR A 159 -0.87 -24.77 -5.00
CA THR A 159 0.27 -25.55 -5.50
C THR A 159 0.70 -26.59 -4.48
N THR A 160 1.25 -27.69 -4.96
CA THR A 160 1.83 -28.78 -4.15
C THR A 160 3.35 -28.78 -4.19
N LEU A 161 3.95 -27.77 -4.83
CA LEU A 161 5.40 -27.59 -4.96
C LEU A 161 6.00 -27.09 -3.63
N PRO A 162 7.29 -27.37 -3.36
CA PRO A 162 7.90 -27.13 -2.04
C PRO A 162 8.04 -25.64 -1.65
N TRP A 163 7.79 -24.72 -2.57
CA TRP A 163 7.73 -23.27 -2.33
C TRP A 163 6.30 -22.73 -2.21
N GLY A 164 5.32 -23.62 -2.06
CA GLY A 164 3.94 -23.23 -1.76
C GLY A 164 3.87 -22.46 -0.45
N LEU A 165 3.08 -21.38 -0.44
CA LEU A 165 2.77 -20.64 0.77
C LEU A 165 1.56 -21.29 1.46
N GLU A 166 1.73 -21.78 2.68
CA GLU A 166 0.61 -22.24 3.50
C GLU A 166 -0.15 -21.03 4.05
N ILE A 167 -1.44 -20.94 3.75
CA ILE A 167 -2.34 -19.91 4.27
C ILE A 167 -2.92 -20.42 5.59
N TYR A 168 -2.56 -19.77 6.69
CA TYR A 168 -3.02 -20.15 8.02
C TYR A 168 -4.45 -19.67 8.23
N GLU A 169 -5.38 -20.60 8.43
CA GLU A 169 -6.75 -20.28 8.83
C GLU A 169 -6.77 -19.69 10.24
N ARG A 170 -6.84 -18.36 10.34
CA ARG A 170 -7.02 -17.67 11.62
C ARG A 170 -8.42 -18.00 12.16
N ARG A 171 -8.48 -18.27 13.46
CA ARG A 171 -9.74 -18.50 14.17
C ARG A 171 -9.82 -17.58 15.37
N ASP A 172 -10.98 -16.97 15.57
CA ASP A 172 -11.25 -16.15 16.74
C ASP A 172 -11.42 -17.00 18.02
N ALA A 173 -11.62 -16.34 19.16
CA ALA A 173 -11.83 -17.02 20.45
C ALA A 173 -13.12 -17.88 20.48
N ALA A 174 -14.05 -17.67 19.55
CA ALA A 174 -15.26 -18.46 19.35
C ALA A 174 -15.08 -19.60 18.32
N GLY A 175 -13.89 -19.73 17.72
CA GLY A 175 -13.55 -20.73 16.72
C GLY A 175 -14.02 -20.40 15.29
N ALA A 176 -14.59 -19.22 15.07
CA ALA A 176 -15.00 -18.74 13.76
C ALA A 176 -13.78 -18.31 12.93
N LEU A 177 -13.87 -18.41 11.60
CA LEU A 177 -12.80 -17.98 10.71
C LEU A 177 -12.62 -16.47 10.83
N ASP A 178 -11.42 -16.06 11.22
CA ASP A 178 -11.01 -14.65 11.25
C ASP A 178 -10.35 -14.34 9.91
N THR A 179 -10.98 -13.48 9.11
CA THR A 179 -10.51 -13.10 7.77
C THR A 179 -9.71 -11.79 7.78
N LEU A 180 -9.37 -11.27 8.97
CA LEU A 180 -8.50 -10.10 9.13
C LEU A 180 -7.05 -10.41 8.76
#